data_AF-A0A962BPL6-F1
#
_entry.id   AF-A0A962BPL6-F1
#
_cell.length_a   1.000
_cell.length_b   1.000
_cell.length_c   1.000
_cell.angle_alpha   90.00
_cell.angle_beta   90.00
_cell.angle_gamma   90.00
#
_symmetry.space_group_name_H-M   'P 1'
#
loop_
_entity.id
_entity.type
_entity.pdbx_description
1 polymer ?
#
loop_
_entity_poly.entity_id
_entity_poly.type
_entity_poly.pdbx_seq_one_letter_code
_entity_poly.pdbx_strand_id
1 'polypeptide(L)'
;LNLFHHAKLAAMPPKLQSDDGKHVVVRPLAYCAESDIADYADAKAFPIIPCNLCGSQENLQRQVVKEMLVDWERRFPGRVEKIARAMGDIRPSQLADASLFDFASLGHRPDSATADGSDWLRGREDGD
;
A
#
# COMPACT_ATOMS: atom_id res chain seq x y z
N LEU A 1 -6.70 2.24 -4.45
CA LEU A 1 -6.84 1.69 -5.83
C LEU A 1 -5.95 0.50 -6.10
N ASN A 2 -4.63 0.56 -5.83
CA ASN A 2 -3.73 -0.56 -6.17
C ASN A 2 -4.09 -1.86 -5.45
N LEU A 3 -4.43 -1.78 -4.16
CA LEU A 3 -4.84 -2.96 -3.38
C LEU A 3 -6.15 -3.57 -3.88
N PHE A 4 -7.15 -2.74 -4.22
CA PHE A 4 -8.51 -3.20 -4.56
C PHE A 4 -8.71 -3.54 -6.04
N HIS A 5 -7.90 -2.99 -6.96
CA HIS A 5 -8.08 -3.20 -8.41
C HIS A 5 -6.88 -3.86 -9.09
N HIS A 6 -5.68 -3.74 -8.54
CA HIS A 6 -4.44 -4.24 -9.15
C HIS A 6 -3.74 -5.29 -8.27
N ALA A 7 -4.40 -5.74 -7.19
CA ALA A 7 -3.90 -6.70 -6.22
C ALA A 7 -2.46 -6.41 -5.73
N LYS A 8 -2.07 -5.13 -5.67
CA LYS A 8 -0.70 -4.71 -5.37
C LYS A 8 -0.67 -3.77 -4.17
N LEU A 9 0.17 -4.10 -3.19
CA LEU A 9 0.58 -3.17 -2.13
C LEU A 9 1.63 -2.22 -2.70
N ALA A 10 1.16 -1.11 -3.27
CA ALA A 10 2.01 -0.03 -3.73
C ALA A 10 1.47 1.29 -3.20
N ALA A 11 2.19 1.84 -2.22
CA ALA A 11 2.06 3.23 -1.81
C ALA A 11 3.01 4.10 -2.63
N MET A 12 2.71 5.40 -2.68
CA MET A 12 3.54 6.39 -3.37
C MET A 12 4.48 7.03 -2.34
N PRO A 13 5.75 6.59 -2.23
CA PRO A 13 6.64 6.96 -1.13
C PRO A 13 6.97 8.46 -1.11
N PRO A 14 7.47 9.01 0.01
CA PRO A 14 7.85 10.41 0.12
C PRO A 14 8.93 10.85 -0.89
N LYS A 15 9.78 9.92 -1.30
CA LYS A 15 10.79 10.09 -2.34
C LYS A 15 10.67 8.92 -3.32
N LEU A 16 10.49 9.23 -4.59
CA LEU A 16 10.31 8.25 -5.65
C LEU A 16 11.19 8.65 -6.83
N GLN A 17 11.95 7.70 -7.39
CA GLN A 17 12.58 7.90 -8.69
C GLN A 17 11.56 7.60 -9.79
N SER A 18 11.47 8.47 -10.79
CA SER A 18 10.65 8.27 -11.99
C SER A 18 11.11 7.01 -12.73
N ASP A 19 10.18 6.33 -13.40
CA ASP A 19 10.45 5.09 -14.13
C ASP A 19 11.49 5.26 -15.25
N ASP A 20 11.59 6.48 -15.81
CA ASP A 20 12.60 6.84 -16.81
C ASP A 20 13.98 7.20 -16.21
N GLY A 21 14.10 7.19 -14.88
CA GLY A 21 15.31 7.47 -14.12
C GLY A 21 15.75 8.93 -14.08
N LYS A 22 15.08 9.83 -14.84
CA LYS A 22 15.53 11.23 -15.04
C LYS A 22 15.12 12.16 -13.92
N HIS A 23 14.06 11.82 -13.20
CA HIS A 23 13.47 12.68 -12.19
C HIS A 23 13.35 11.98 -10.85
N VAL A 24 13.54 12.76 -9.78
CA VAL A 24 13.22 12.33 -8.41
C VAL A 24 12.06 13.18 -7.93
N VAL A 25 10.94 12.52 -7.68
CA VAL A 25 9.73 13.13 -7.11
C VAL A 25 9.90 13.17 -5.59
N VAL A 26 9.77 14.37 -5.02
CA VAL A 26 9.76 14.59 -3.58
C VAL A 26 8.38 15.06 -3.13
N ARG A 27 7.87 14.49 -2.04
CA ARG A 27 6.58 14.83 -1.43
C ARG A 27 6.83 15.38 -0.02
N PRO A 28 7.11 16.68 0.11
CA PRO A 28 7.42 17.28 1.40
C PRO A 28 6.26 17.18 2.41
N LEU A 29 5.02 17.12 1.91
CA LEU A 29 3.80 17.03 2.72
C LEU A 29 3.28 15.59 2.89
N ALA A 30 4.09 14.56 2.61
CA ALA A 30 3.65 13.16 2.66
C ALA A 30 3.16 12.70 4.05
N TYR A 31 3.54 13.42 5.10
CA TYR A 31 3.18 13.11 6.49
C TYR A 31 2.19 14.13 7.09
N CYS A 32 1.74 15.10 6.30
CA CYS A 32 0.77 16.10 6.76
C CYS A 32 -0.65 15.61 6.48
N ALA A 33 -1.56 15.79 7.44
CA ALA A 33 -2.96 15.48 7.23
C ALA A 33 -3.57 16.45 6.20
N GLU A 34 -4.56 15.97 5.44
CA GLU A 34 -5.25 16.78 4.43
C GLU A 34 -5.97 17.98 5.07
N SER A 35 -6.52 17.80 6.28
CA SER A 35 -7.13 18.88 7.07
C SER A 35 -6.14 20.01 7.37
N ASP A 36 -4.93 19.65 7.82
CA ASP A 36 -3.92 20.62 8.21
C ASP A 36 -3.42 21.43 7.01
N ILE A 37 -3.32 20.79 5.84
CA ILE A 37 -2.97 21.45 4.59
C ILE A 37 -4.07 22.43 4.17
N ALA A 38 -5.34 22.05 4.32
CA ALA A 38 -6.47 22.91 4.00
C ALA A 38 -6.52 24.14 4.94
N ASP A 39 -6.43 23.91 6.25
CA ASP A 39 -6.40 24.98 7.26
C ASP A 39 -5.24 25.95 7.03
N TYR A 40 -4.06 25.41 6.69
CA TYR A 40 -2.89 26.22 6.35
C TYR A 40 -3.10 27.02 5.06
N ALA A 41 -3.72 26.43 4.03
CA ALA A 41 -3.99 27.10 2.78
C ALA A 41 -4.98 28.26 2.95
N ASP A 42 -6.01 28.07 3.77
CA ASP A 42 -6.99 29.12 4.12
C ASP A 42 -6.32 30.24 4.92
N ALA A 43 -5.53 29.90 5.94
CA ALA A 43 -4.81 30.87 6.76
C ALA A 43 -3.77 31.69 5.95
N LYS A 44 -3.19 31.10 4.89
CA LYS A 44 -2.26 31.78 3.98
C LYS A 44 -2.93 32.40 2.77
N ALA A 45 -4.24 32.24 2.62
CA ALA A 45 -5.01 32.73 1.47
C ALA A 45 -4.41 32.30 0.12
N PHE A 46 -3.98 31.05 0.00
CA PHE A 46 -3.48 30.54 -1.29
C PHE A 46 -4.62 30.43 -2.31
N PRO A 47 -4.39 30.79 -3.59
CA PRO A 47 -5.39 30.60 -4.63
C PRO A 47 -5.54 29.11 -4.95
N ILE A 48 -6.67 28.51 -4.55
CA ILE A 48 -7.00 27.11 -4.82
C ILE A 48 -7.72 27.00 -6.16
N ILE A 49 -7.17 26.23 -7.09
CA ILE A 49 -7.77 25.98 -8.40
C ILE A 49 -8.77 24.81 -8.27
N PRO A 50 -10.04 24.97 -8.72
CA PRO A 50 -11.03 23.91 -8.60
C PRO A 50 -10.67 22.70 -9.46
N CYS A 51 -10.86 21.49 -8.91
CA CYS A 51 -10.53 20.22 -9.55
C CYS A 51 -11.52 19.79 -10.67
N ASN A 52 -12.25 20.75 -11.25
CA ASN A 52 -13.18 20.52 -12.36
C ASN A 52 -12.54 20.75 -13.75
N LEU A 53 -11.29 21.18 -13.79
CA LEU A 53 -10.57 21.57 -15.01
C LEU A 53 -9.92 20.39 -15.77
N CYS A 54 -9.93 19.18 -15.20
CA CYS A 54 -9.40 17.97 -15.83
C CYS A 54 -10.55 16.96 -15.95
N GLY A 55 -10.85 16.46 -17.17
CA GLY A 55 -12.02 15.65 -17.54
C GLY A 55 -12.32 14.47 -16.60
N SER A 56 -13.08 14.74 -15.54
CA SER A 56 -13.09 13.97 -14.29
C SER A 56 -14.12 12.83 -14.22
N GLN A 57 -14.29 12.04 -15.29
CA GLN A 57 -15.17 10.86 -15.23
C GLN A 57 -14.50 9.63 -14.59
N GLU A 58 -13.16 9.57 -14.47
CA GLU A 58 -12.45 8.40 -13.93
C GLU A 58 -12.25 8.41 -12.39
N ASN A 59 -12.65 9.47 -11.68
CA ASN A 59 -12.35 9.65 -10.25
C ASN A 59 -13.40 9.10 -9.26
N LEU A 60 -14.48 8.46 -9.73
CA LEU A 60 -15.51 7.89 -8.85
C LEU A 60 -14.93 6.93 -7.80
N GLN A 61 -14.01 6.05 -8.22
CA GLN A 61 -13.40 5.09 -7.29
C GLN A 61 -12.50 5.77 -6.24
N ARG A 62 -11.84 6.88 -6.59
CA ARG A 62 -11.05 7.66 -5.63
C ARG A 62 -11.95 8.35 -4.61
N GLN A 63 -13.08 8.88 -5.07
CA GLN A 63 -14.06 9.54 -4.19
C GLN A 63 -14.66 8.54 -3.20
N VAL A 64 -15.06 7.35 -3.66
CA VAL A 64 -15.59 6.29 -2.79
C VAL A 64 -14.56 5.89 -1.71
N VAL A 65 -13.31 5.64 -2.11
CA VAL A 65 -12.26 5.29 -1.13
C VAL A 65 -12.00 6.45 -0.16
N LYS A 66 -12.03 7.71 -0.63
CA LYS A 66 -11.87 8.89 0.23
C LYS A 66 -13.00 8.96 1.27
N GLU A 67 -14.25 8.77 0.85
CA GLU A 67 -15.40 8.75 1.76
C GLU A 67 -15.29 7.64 2.81
N MET A 68 -14.86 6.43 2.41
CA MET A 68 -14.62 5.33 3.34
C MET A 68 -13.55 5.66 4.40
N LEU A 69 -12.44 6.28 3.99
CA LEU A 69 -11.39 6.69 4.93
C LEU A 69 -11.87 7.78 5.88
N VAL A 70 -12.64 8.75 5.38
CA VAL A 70 -13.23 9.81 6.22
C VAL A 70 -14.21 9.24 7.24
N ASP A 71 -15.06 8.28 6.85
CA ASP A 71 -15.96 7.59 7.80
C ASP A 71 -15.19 6.84 8.88
N TRP A 72 -14.14 6.10 8.49
CA TRP A 72 -13.30 5.38 9.44
C TRP A 72 -12.58 6.30 10.42
N GLU A 73 -12.09 7.45 9.95
CA GLU A 73 -11.42 8.43 10.81
C GLU A 73 -12.42 9.05 11.81
N ARG A 74 -13.64 9.37 11.36
CA ARG A 74 -14.71 9.85 12.26
C ARG A 74 -15.09 8.84 13.33
N ARG A 75 -15.16 7.56 12.97
CA ARG A 75 -15.55 6.47 13.88
C ARG A 75 -14.40 6.06 14.80
N PHE A 76 -13.17 6.17 14.32
CA PHE A 76 -11.96 5.73 15.01
C PHE A 76 -10.80 6.70 14.74
N PRO A 77 -10.70 7.79 15.51
CA PRO A 77 -9.66 8.79 15.33
C PRO A 77 -8.25 8.18 15.41
N GLY A 78 -7.35 8.60 14.52
CA GLY A 78 -5.98 8.13 14.41
C GLY A 78 -5.81 6.83 13.61
N ARG A 79 -6.88 6.31 12.99
CA ARG A 79 -6.82 5.01 12.29
C ARG A 79 -6.15 5.15 10.94
N VAL A 80 -6.42 6.22 10.20
CA VAL A 80 -5.83 6.43 8.88
C VAL A 80 -4.31 6.61 9.00
N GLU A 81 -3.83 7.30 10.03
CA GLU A 81 -2.41 7.50 10.33
C GLU A 81 -1.73 6.18 10.70
N LYS A 82 -2.39 5.33 11.49
CA LYS A 82 -1.89 3.98 11.82
C LYS A 82 -1.75 3.12 10.57
N ILE A 83 -2.73 3.16 9.66
CA ILE A 83 -2.65 2.46 8.38
C ILE A 83 -1.49 3.01 7.54
N ALA A 84 -1.37 4.35 7.45
CA ALA A 84 -0.29 5.00 6.72
C ALA A 84 1.10 4.61 7.26
N ARG A 85 1.25 4.56 8.59
CA ARG A 85 2.48 4.10 9.25
C ARG A 85 2.76 2.63 8.99
N ALA A 86 1.74 1.77 9.04
CA ALA A 86 1.87 0.35 8.79
C ALA A 86 2.39 0.04 7.37
N MET A 87 2.06 0.87 6.37
CA MET A 87 2.61 0.73 5.02
C MET A 87 4.14 0.89 4.95
N GLY A 88 4.75 1.57 5.93
CA GLY A 88 6.21 1.69 6.05
C GLY A 88 6.87 0.65 6.95
N ASP A 89 6.08 -0.11 7.73
CA ASP A 89 6.59 -1.09 8.69
C ASP A 89 6.33 -2.53 8.20
N ILE A 90 7.08 -2.91 7.17
CA ILE A 90 6.91 -4.21 6.51
C ILE A 90 7.79 -5.28 7.19
N ARG A 91 7.19 -6.44 7.48
CA ARG A 91 7.91 -7.65 7.90
C ARG A 91 7.76 -8.70 6.78
N PRO A 92 8.83 -9.05 6.04
CA PRO A 92 8.75 -9.98 4.91
C PRO A 92 8.07 -11.32 5.25
N SER A 93 8.37 -11.89 6.42
CA SER A 93 7.75 -13.12 6.91
C SER A 93 6.24 -13.04 7.15
N GLN A 94 5.66 -11.82 7.21
CA GLN A 94 4.23 -11.58 7.40
C GLN A 94 3.51 -11.13 6.12
N LEU A 95 4.23 -10.89 5.02
CA LEU A 95 3.65 -10.40 3.76
C LEU A 95 3.31 -11.49 2.74
N ALA A 96 3.38 -12.78 3.12
CA ALA A 96 3.05 -13.93 2.25
C ALA A 96 3.73 -13.89 0.87
N ASP A 97 4.87 -13.20 0.76
CA ASP A 97 5.63 -13.03 -0.48
C ASP A 97 6.87 -13.92 -0.43
N ALA A 98 6.82 -15.04 -1.16
CA ALA A 98 7.92 -16.01 -1.21
C ALA A 98 9.20 -15.46 -1.86
N SER A 99 9.12 -14.35 -2.59
CA SER A 99 10.30 -13.68 -3.15
C SER A 99 11.04 -12.84 -2.11
N LEU A 100 10.31 -12.36 -1.08
CA LEU A 100 10.87 -11.57 0.01
C LEU A 100 11.23 -12.40 1.24
N PHE A 101 10.63 -13.59 1.39
CA PHE A 101 10.89 -14.50 2.51
C PHE A 101 10.81 -15.97 2.10
N ASP A 102 11.82 -16.76 2.45
CA ASP A 102 11.85 -18.20 2.19
C ASP A 102 11.00 -18.96 3.21
N PHE A 103 9.71 -19.14 2.88
CA PHE A 103 8.79 -19.92 3.69
C PHE A 103 9.08 -21.44 3.65
N ALA A 104 9.74 -21.95 2.60
CA ALA A 104 9.98 -23.38 2.44
C ALA A 104 11.05 -23.89 3.41
N SER A 105 12.01 -23.04 3.80
CA SER A 105 13.02 -23.36 4.81
C SER A 105 12.50 -23.37 6.26
N LEU A 106 11.27 -22.91 6.50
CA LEU A 106 10.72 -22.84 7.86
C LEU A 106 10.54 -24.24 8.46
N GLY A 107 11.12 -24.44 9.64
CA GLY A 107 11.02 -25.71 10.38
C GLY A 107 12.04 -26.76 9.95
N HIS A 108 12.93 -26.47 9.00
CA HIS A 108 13.98 -27.39 8.61
C HIS A 108 15.04 -27.49 9.71
N ARG A 109 15.19 -28.66 10.32
CA ARG A 109 16.34 -28.97 11.18
C ARG A 109 17.54 -29.17 10.24
N PRO A 110 18.75 -28.70 10.59
CA PRO A 110 19.91 -28.72 9.69
C PRO A 110 20.37 -30.12 9.23
N ASP A 111 19.72 -31.20 9.70
CA ASP A 111 20.08 -32.60 9.43
C ASP A 111 18.98 -33.38 8.67
N SER A 112 17.88 -32.75 8.28
CA SER A 112 16.86 -33.38 7.41
C SER A 112 17.13 -33.00 5.96
N ALA A 113 17.21 -33.98 5.07
CA ALA A 113 17.31 -33.73 3.63
C ALA A 113 16.16 -32.81 3.18
N THR A 114 16.47 -31.78 2.39
CA THR A 114 15.49 -30.85 1.82
C THR A 114 14.49 -31.62 0.97
N ALA A 115 13.26 -31.77 1.46
CA ALA A 115 12.14 -32.20 0.64
C ALA A 115 11.81 -31.05 -0.33
N ASP A 116 11.78 -31.36 -1.62
CA ASP A 116 11.45 -30.42 -2.69
C ASP A 116 10.05 -29.82 -2.42
N GLY A 117 9.97 -28.50 -2.32
CA GLY A 117 8.75 -27.75 -2.02
C GLY A 117 7.64 -27.88 -3.07
N SER A 118 7.86 -28.62 -4.15
CA SER A 118 6.85 -28.99 -5.14
C SER A 118 6.09 -30.28 -4.83
N ASP A 119 6.51 -31.05 -3.82
CA ASP A 119 5.94 -32.36 -3.49
C ASP A 119 4.51 -32.26 -2.93
N TRP A 120 4.19 -31.19 -2.17
CA TRP A 120 2.85 -30.99 -1.61
C TRP A 120 1.79 -30.52 -2.62
N LEU A 121 2.22 -30.01 -3.79
CA LEU A 121 1.34 -29.58 -4.88
C LEU A 121 0.87 -30.75 -5.75
N ARG A 122 1.54 -31.90 -5.68
CA ARG A 122 1.11 -33.12 -6.34
C ARG A 122 0.20 -33.86 -5.37
N GLY A 123 -1.11 -33.67 -5.54
CA GLY A 123 -2.09 -34.50 -4.85
C GLY A 123 -1.70 -35.97 -4.99
N ARG A 124 -1.61 -36.68 -3.86
CA ARG A 124 -1.43 -38.14 -3.85
C ARG A 124 -2.59 -38.74 -4.64
N GLU A 125 -2.33 -39.14 -5.88
CA GLU A 125 -3.16 -40.11 -6.60
C GLU A 125 -2.84 -41.49 -6.02
N ASP A 126 -3.21 -41.71 -4.77
CA ASP A 126 -3.29 -43.06 -4.21
C ASP A 126 -4.65 -43.61 -4.65
N GLY A 127 -4.64 -44.31 -5.79
CA GLY A 127 -5.75 -45.10 -6.27
C GLY A 127 -6.00 -46.32 -5.37
N ASP A 128 -7.28 -46.61 -5.17
CA ASP A 128 -7.84 -47.93 -4.88
C ASP A 128 -8.94 -48.19 -5.92
#